data_AF-A0A5M9TPR1-F1
#
_entry.id   AF-A0A5M9TPR1-F1
#
_cell.length_a   1.000
_cell.length_b   1.000
_cell.length_c   1.000
_cell.angle_alpha   90.00
_cell.angle_beta   90.00
_cell.angle_gamma   90.00
#
_symmetry.space_group_name_H-M   'P 1'
#
loop_
_entity.id
_entity.type
_entity.pdbx_description
1 polymer ?
#
loop_
_entity_poly.entity_id
_entity_poly.type
_entity_poly.pdbx_seq_one_letter_code
_entity_poly.pdbx_strand_id
1 'polypeptide(L)'
;MWVLLAMFILQCLIWIRNYLSKGTYSDEEVEQADPLFLAYLRSKGRLKLRDTQALLFQLTRSRVLSLRIVQAKKRYRDDKYGPNTTLEYRSEQPDAAINADERLLLQWMLKEYSFGQQRFRLDALAGPSSQQSSQSEEMQHYRRKEKVIGQGLEAWKISVLETRQDWNRLIRTPLLLRLLVMLVFPVLFILTCALCFTNGAGIQEGIALAITLVLWLVAVKRIRVRWPYQLASVGLLVTITLSATGESAENSMFIGVIILSLLLRLILPIRVVGSSARDWAISMRRWRRRYKKGIPVDRLHESAESMERILQTALVLGIGSRCARKTDWSPLQNHVDPEIRRLVQLKAEQVDSVPVSSTLTHAPLLALALHLRGVFRPMLAAEYPYERLNYVTGTLETGSSGSSTGYSGSSTGHDSGHSHHHHHHDSSGGHHHGSDHGDSGDSGGGDSGGGGD
;
A
#
# COMPACT_ATOMS: atom_id res chain seq x y z
N MET A 1 3.67 11.92 -37.24
CA MET A 1 4.90 11.84 -36.43
C MET A 1 5.12 13.09 -35.55
N TRP A 2 5.36 14.28 -36.12
CA TRP A 2 5.72 15.51 -35.40
C TRP A 2 4.86 15.88 -34.17
N VAL A 3 3.54 15.71 -34.24
CA VAL A 3 2.64 15.98 -33.08
C VAL A 3 2.98 15.11 -31.86
N LEU A 4 3.31 13.82 -32.06
CA LEU A 4 3.71 12.93 -30.97
C LEU A 4 5.08 13.29 -30.41
N LEU A 5 6.01 13.69 -31.28
CA LEU A 5 7.32 14.20 -30.87
C LEU A 5 7.17 15.46 -30.01
N ALA A 6 6.32 16.41 -30.44
CA ALA A 6 6.02 17.62 -29.68
C ALA A 6 5.34 17.31 -28.33
N MET A 7 4.40 16.36 -28.28
CA MET A 7 3.79 15.89 -27.01
C MET A 7 4.84 15.25 -26.07
N PHE A 8 5.78 14.48 -26.62
CA PHE A 8 6.88 13.87 -25.86
C PHE A 8 7.82 14.94 -25.27
N ILE A 9 8.32 15.85 -26.10
CA ILE A 9 9.19 16.95 -25.70
C ILE A 9 8.51 17.82 -24.64
N LEU A 10 7.24 18.19 -24.87
CA LEU A 10 6.44 18.97 -23.90
C LEU A 10 6.29 18.24 -22.56
N GLN A 11 6.05 16.92 -22.57
CA GLN A 11 5.96 16.12 -21.34
C GLN A 11 7.31 16.07 -20.58
N CYS A 12 8.44 16.00 -21.30
CA CYS A 12 9.78 16.09 -20.72
C CYS A 12 10.04 17.49 -20.11
N LEU A 13 9.73 18.57 -20.83
CA LEU A 13 9.87 19.95 -20.34
C LEU A 13 9.01 20.20 -19.08
N ILE A 14 7.77 19.73 -19.07
CA ILE A 14 6.89 19.79 -17.88
C ILE A 14 7.51 19.02 -16.71
N TRP A 15 8.12 17.85 -16.95
CA TRP A 15 8.78 17.06 -15.92
C TRP A 15 10.01 17.78 -15.34
N ILE A 16 10.87 18.34 -16.20
CA ILE A 16 12.05 19.13 -15.80
C ILE A 16 11.65 20.38 -15.00
N ARG A 17 10.69 21.18 -15.50
CA ARG A 17 10.17 22.36 -14.76
C ARG A 17 9.62 21.97 -13.39
N ASN A 18 8.89 20.85 -13.29
CA ASN A 18 8.39 20.32 -12.02
C ASN A 18 9.47 19.68 -11.13
N TYR A 19 10.65 19.40 -11.66
CA TYR A 19 11.79 18.91 -10.88
C TYR A 19 12.56 20.07 -10.23
N LEU A 20 12.74 21.16 -10.98
CA LEU A 20 13.50 22.37 -10.63
C LEU A 20 12.73 23.39 -9.79
N SER A 21 11.41 23.49 -9.96
CA SER A 21 10.59 24.42 -9.15
C SER A 21 10.70 24.12 -7.65
N LYS A 22 10.79 25.17 -6.83
CA LYS A 22 10.96 25.09 -5.37
C LYS A 22 9.65 25.13 -4.58
N GLY A 23 8.51 25.42 -5.23
CA GLY A 23 7.20 25.57 -4.58
C GLY A 23 7.08 26.89 -3.80
N THR A 24 5.87 27.30 -3.47
CA THR A 24 5.58 28.54 -2.75
C THR A 24 5.62 28.38 -1.24
N TYR A 25 5.06 27.30 -0.72
CA TYR A 25 4.90 27.08 0.71
C TYR A 25 6.24 26.83 1.40
N SER A 26 6.37 27.20 2.68
CA SER A 26 7.52 26.92 3.54
C SER A 26 7.57 25.43 3.95
N ASP A 27 8.55 25.02 4.75
CA ASP A 27 8.58 23.63 5.26
C ASP A 27 7.65 23.48 6.48
N GLU A 28 7.50 24.54 7.27
CA GLU A 28 6.60 24.70 8.41
C GLU A 28 5.14 24.63 7.98
N GLU A 29 4.75 25.32 6.90
CA GLU A 29 3.39 25.28 6.34
C GLU A 29 3.05 23.87 5.83
N VAL A 30 4.03 23.12 5.32
CA VAL A 30 3.86 21.71 4.93
C VAL A 30 3.71 20.80 6.15
N GLU A 31 4.30 21.15 7.29
CA GLU A 31 4.17 20.38 8.54
C GLU A 31 2.87 20.68 9.28
N GLN A 32 2.37 21.93 9.19
CA GLN A 32 1.11 22.38 9.78
C GLN A 32 -0.12 21.96 8.96
N ALA A 33 0.03 21.74 7.65
CA ALA A 33 -1.04 21.25 6.78
C ALA A 33 -1.67 19.95 7.29
N ASP A 34 -2.95 19.74 6.93
CA ASP A 34 -3.69 18.52 7.24
C ASP A 34 -2.91 17.26 6.78
N PRO A 35 -2.54 16.35 7.69
CA PRO A 35 -1.91 15.09 7.35
C PRO A 35 -2.68 14.28 6.30
N LEU A 36 -4.02 14.23 6.37
CA LEU A 36 -4.82 13.43 5.42
C LEU A 36 -4.76 14.04 4.02
N PHE A 37 -4.84 15.37 3.89
CA PHE A 37 -4.61 16.10 2.65
C PHE A 37 -3.23 15.79 2.03
N LEU A 38 -2.16 15.79 2.84
CA LEU A 38 -0.81 15.43 2.39
C LEU A 38 -0.74 13.97 1.89
N ALA A 39 -1.38 13.03 2.61
CA ALA A 39 -1.48 11.62 2.20
C ALA A 39 -2.25 11.46 0.88
N TYR A 40 -3.36 12.19 0.73
CA TYR A 40 -4.18 12.23 -0.47
C TYR A 40 -3.41 12.76 -1.68
N LEU A 41 -2.70 13.88 -1.51
CA LEU A 41 -1.90 14.52 -2.55
C LEU A 41 -0.72 13.64 -2.98
N ARG A 42 -0.01 13.04 -2.00
CA ARG A 42 1.09 12.09 -2.21
C ARG A 42 0.64 10.84 -2.96
N SER A 43 -0.48 10.26 -2.57
CA SER A 43 -1.06 9.07 -3.21
C SER A 43 -1.72 9.37 -4.56
N LYS A 44 -1.89 10.66 -4.91
CA LYS A 44 -2.68 11.14 -6.04
C LYS A 44 -4.11 10.57 -5.97
N GLY A 45 -4.71 10.63 -4.78
CA GLY A 45 -6.06 10.15 -4.47
C GLY A 45 -6.23 8.64 -4.64
N ARG A 46 -5.14 7.88 -4.49
CA ARG A 46 -5.17 6.42 -4.30
C ARG A 46 -4.82 6.13 -2.86
N LEU A 47 -5.67 6.60 -1.94
CA LEU A 47 -5.56 6.28 -0.53
C LEU A 47 -5.43 4.75 -0.37
N LYS A 48 -4.49 4.34 0.45
CA LYS A 48 -4.20 2.96 0.84
C LYS A 48 -4.47 2.81 2.34
N LEU A 49 -4.43 1.57 2.83
CA LEU A 49 -4.60 1.27 4.25
C LEU A 49 -3.63 2.05 5.16
N ARG A 50 -2.36 2.21 4.76
CA ARG A 50 -1.38 3.04 5.50
C ARG A 50 -1.75 4.53 5.57
N ASP A 51 -2.58 5.03 4.65
CA ASP A 51 -2.97 6.44 4.64
C ASP A 51 -4.07 6.73 5.70
N THR A 52 -4.68 5.72 6.32
CA THR A 52 -5.59 5.93 7.49
C THR A 52 -4.84 6.50 8.69
N GLN A 53 -3.54 6.20 8.84
CA GLN A 53 -2.70 6.78 9.88
C GLN A 53 -2.58 8.29 9.76
N ALA A 54 -2.73 8.85 8.55
CA ALA A 54 -2.73 10.30 8.38
C ALA A 54 -3.95 10.92 9.09
N LEU A 55 -5.13 10.32 8.96
CA LEU A 55 -6.33 10.75 9.67
C LEU A 55 -6.21 10.50 11.19
N LEU A 56 -5.60 9.39 11.61
CA LEU A 56 -5.29 9.18 13.03
C LEU A 56 -4.33 10.25 13.57
N PHE A 57 -3.30 10.67 12.80
CA PHE A 57 -2.41 11.76 13.20
C PHE A 57 -3.13 13.11 13.25
N GLN A 58 -4.00 13.41 12.27
CA GLN A 58 -4.87 14.59 12.31
C GLN A 58 -5.69 14.63 13.60
N LEU A 59 -6.32 13.51 13.99
CA LEU A 59 -7.09 13.37 15.22
C LEU A 59 -6.24 13.43 16.50
N THR A 60 -4.95 13.04 16.45
CA THR A 60 -4.04 13.26 17.58
C THR A 60 -3.61 14.73 17.70
N ARG A 61 -3.44 15.43 16.58
CA ARG A 61 -3.12 16.88 16.58
C ARG A 61 -4.28 17.73 17.11
N SER A 62 -5.53 17.31 16.86
CA SER A 62 -6.72 17.94 17.44
C SER A 62 -7.09 17.45 18.85
N ARG A 63 -6.25 16.59 19.47
CA ARG A 63 -6.47 16.02 20.83
C ARG A 63 -7.76 15.20 21.00
N VAL A 64 -8.34 14.70 19.91
CA VAL A 64 -9.46 13.73 19.95
C VAL A 64 -8.94 12.34 20.34
N LEU A 65 -7.74 12.01 19.86
CA LEU A 65 -7.01 10.78 20.21
C LEU A 65 -5.71 11.09 20.95
N SER A 66 -5.32 10.26 21.92
CA SER A 66 -3.91 10.16 22.33
C SER A 66 -3.21 8.98 21.69
N LEU A 67 -1.91 9.15 21.50
CA LEU A 67 -0.99 8.19 20.92
C LEU A 67 -0.02 7.69 22.00
N ARG A 68 0.13 6.38 22.14
CA ARG A 68 1.05 5.75 23.10
C ARG A 68 1.86 4.65 22.44
N ILE A 69 3.07 4.42 22.96
CA ILE A 69 3.90 3.27 22.58
C ILE A 69 3.56 2.14 23.53
N VAL A 70 3.33 0.93 23.00
CA VAL A 70 3.08 -0.28 23.79
C VAL A 70 3.86 -1.46 23.21
N GLN A 71 4.05 -2.52 24.00
CA GLN A 71 4.60 -3.78 23.48
C GLN A 71 3.68 -4.33 22.38
N ALA A 72 4.28 -4.77 21.28
CA ALA A 72 3.57 -5.53 20.26
C ALA A 72 3.13 -6.89 20.80
N LYS A 73 2.10 -7.48 20.17
CA LYS A 73 1.64 -8.85 20.45
C LYS A 73 2.81 -9.83 20.41
N LYS A 74 2.82 -10.77 21.35
CA LYS A 74 3.85 -11.80 21.53
C LYS A 74 4.33 -12.41 20.19
N ARG A 75 3.41 -12.86 19.33
CA ARG A 75 3.71 -13.41 17.99
C ARG A 75 4.57 -12.55 17.04
N TYR A 76 4.70 -11.25 17.27
CA TYR A 76 5.57 -10.35 16.49
C TYR A 76 6.87 -10.02 17.21
N ARG A 77 6.92 -10.19 18.54
CA ARG A 77 8.17 -10.08 19.33
C ARG A 77 9.02 -11.33 19.19
N ASP A 78 8.34 -12.47 19.14
CA ASP A 78 8.95 -13.79 18.93
C ASP A 78 9.35 -14.03 17.45
N ASP A 79 9.10 -13.06 16.55
CA ASP A 79 9.40 -13.15 15.11
C ASP A 79 10.63 -12.29 14.76
N LYS A 80 11.65 -12.89 14.13
CA LYS A 80 12.94 -12.26 13.80
C LYS A 80 12.83 -10.93 13.04
N TYR A 81 11.76 -10.74 12.27
CA TYR A 81 11.53 -9.54 11.45
C TYR A 81 10.37 -8.67 11.97
N GLY A 82 9.74 -9.06 13.09
CA GLY A 82 8.65 -8.32 13.70
C GLY A 82 9.12 -7.17 14.60
N PRO A 83 8.32 -6.11 14.75
CA PRO A 83 8.64 -5.01 15.66
C PRO A 83 8.24 -5.35 17.10
N ASN A 84 9.15 -5.13 18.05
CA ASN A 84 8.88 -5.34 19.47
C ASN A 84 7.87 -4.35 20.09
N THR A 85 7.78 -3.13 19.53
CA THR A 85 6.88 -2.06 19.95
C THR A 85 5.88 -1.70 18.85
N THR A 86 4.65 -1.40 19.23
CA THR A 86 3.60 -0.87 18.35
C THR A 86 3.03 0.43 18.92
N LEU A 87 2.32 1.19 18.08
CA LEU A 87 1.52 2.32 18.52
C LEU A 87 0.11 1.85 18.93
N GLU A 88 -0.41 2.43 20.01
CA GLU A 88 -1.79 2.34 20.48
C GLU A 88 -2.40 3.75 20.46
N TYR A 89 -3.57 3.87 19.84
CA TYR A 89 -4.42 5.06 19.84
C TYR A 89 -5.56 4.86 20.83
N ARG A 90 -5.89 5.88 21.62
CA ARG A 90 -7.02 5.88 22.56
C ARG A 90 -7.90 7.10 22.33
N SER A 91 -9.21 6.96 22.48
CA SER A 91 -10.12 8.10 22.50
C SER A 91 -9.96 8.88 23.80
N GLU A 92 -9.80 10.20 23.71
CA GLU A 92 -9.80 11.10 24.88
C GLU A 92 -11.06 11.98 24.94
N GLN A 93 -11.67 12.27 23.78
CA GLN A 93 -12.89 13.06 23.68
C GLN A 93 -13.92 12.32 22.80
N PRO A 94 -14.77 11.45 23.38
CA PRO A 94 -15.78 10.71 22.62
C PRO A 94 -16.82 11.63 21.97
N ASP A 95 -17.13 12.76 22.60
CA ASP A 95 -18.14 13.73 22.17
C ASP A 95 -17.60 14.87 21.29
N ALA A 96 -16.35 14.76 20.82
CA ALA A 96 -15.74 15.77 19.95
C ALA A 96 -16.52 15.93 18.64
N ALA A 97 -16.63 17.17 18.16
CA ALA A 97 -17.27 17.51 16.88
C ALA A 97 -16.41 17.06 15.68
N ILE A 98 -16.44 15.75 15.40
CA ILE A 98 -15.71 15.10 14.31
C ILE A 98 -16.54 15.01 13.03
N ASN A 99 -15.84 15.04 11.90
CA ASN A 99 -16.40 14.89 10.57
C ASN A 99 -16.91 13.45 10.31
N ALA A 100 -17.70 13.26 9.25
CA ALA A 100 -18.28 11.95 8.92
C ALA A 100 -17.20 10.90 8.54
N ASP A 101 -16.16 11.32 7.81
CA ASP A 101 -15.00 10.50 7.43
C ASP A 101 -14.14 10.09 8.64
N GLU A 102 -13.97 11.01 9.59
CA GLU A 102 -13.34 10.78 10.89
C GLU A 102 -14.13 9.78 11.74
N ARG A 103 -15.46 9.98 11.88
CA ARG A 103 -16.34 9.10 12.65
C ARG A 103 -16.37 7.68 12.09
N LEU A 104 -16.48 7.53 10.78
CA LEU A 104 -16.48 6.21 10.13
C LEU A 104 -15.13 5.50 10.36
N LEU A 105 -14.00 6.20 10.25
CA LEU A 105 -12.71 5.60 10.55
C LEU A 105 -12.63 5.15 12.01
N LEU A 106 -13.06 5.98 12.96
CA LEU A 106 -13.01 5.65 14.39
C LEU A 106 -13.87 4.41 14.70
N GLN A 107 -15.12 4.36 14.23
CA GLN A 107 -16.01 3.21 14.42
C GLN A 107 -15.46 1.91 13.81
N TRP A 108 -14.75 1.99 12.69
CA TRP A 108 -14.16 0.81 12.04
C TRP A 108 -12.86 0.34 12.72
N MET A 109 -12.06 1.27 13.25
CA MET A 109 -10.70 1.01 13.73
C MET A 109 -10.62 0.81 15.24
N LEU A 110 -11.26 1.68 16.03
CA LEU A 110 -11.29 1.58 17.47
C LEU A 110 -12.28 0.51 17.88
N LYS A 111 -11.84 -0.35 18.79
CA LYS A 111 -12.71 -1.32 19.45
C LYS A 111 -12.94 -0.86 20.87
N GLU A 112 -14.16 -1.04 21.34
CA GLU A 112 -14.46 -0.94 22.75
C GLU A 112 -13.78 -2.08 23.51
N TYR A 113 -13.21 -1.73 24.66
CA TYR A 113 -12.67 -2.67 25.63
C TYR A 113 -13.34 -2.42 26.99
N SER A 114 -13.15 -3.34 27.93
CA SER A 114 -13.66 -3.26 29.30
C SER A 114 -13.54 -1.84 29.88
N PHE A 115 -14.62 -1.38 30.54
CA PHE A 115 -14.81 -0.01 31.03
C PHE A 115 -15.00 1.07 29.93
N GLY A 116 -15.59 0.71 28.79
CA GLY A 116 -15.99 1.66 27.74
C GLY A 116 -14.85 2.35 26.99
N GLN A 117 -13.59 2.01 27.29
CA GLN A 117 -12.44 2.67 26.66
C GLN A 117 -12.23 2.15 25.23
N GLN A 118 -12.48 3.03 24.27
CA GLN A 118 -12.20 2.79 22.86
C GLN A 118 -10.70 2.94 22.58
N ARG A 119 -10.07 1.86 22.10
CA ARG A 119 -8.64 1.85 21.73
C ARG A 119 -8.37 1.03 20.48
N PHE A 120 -7.28 1.36 19.80
CA PHE A 120 -6.82 0.70 18.57
C PHE A 120 -5.29 0.52 18.59
N ARG A 121 -4.81 -0.68 18.26
CA ARG A 121 -3.36 -0.96 18.10
C ARG A 121 -3.01 -1.25 16.65
N LEU A 122 -1.93 -0.67 16.13
CA LEU A 122 -1.48 -0.94 14.75
C LEU A 122 -1.19 -2.44 14.51
N ASP A 123 -0.67 -3.15 15.50
CA ASP A 123 -0.43 -4.61 15.44
C ASP A 123 -1.71 -5.46 15.35
N ALA A 124 -2.89 -4.90 15.66
CA ALA A 124 -4.17 -5.57 15.44
C ALA A 124 -4.46 -5.71 13.95
N LEU A 125 -3.79 -4.91 13.14
CA LEU A 125 -4.08 -4.68 11.74
C LEU A 125 -3.01 -5.28 10.80
N ALA A 126 -1.89 -5.75 11.36
CA ALA A 126 -0.86 -6.56 10.69
C ALA A 126 -1.35 -7.98 10.28
N GLY A 127 -0.60 -8.59 9.34
CA GLY A 127 -0.82 -9.94 8.82
C GLY A 127 -0.25 -11.06 9.72
N PRO A 128 -0.13 -12.31 9.22
CA PRO A 128 0.53 -13.40 9.95
C PRO A 128 2.01 -13.06 10.20
N SER A 129 2.56 -13.57 11.30
CA SER A 129 4.02 -13.64 11.50
C SER A 129 4.62 -14.76 10.63
N SER A 130 5.95 -14.85 10.57
CA SER A 130 6.67 -15.87 9.79
C SER A 130 6.20 -17.30 10.11
N GLN A 131 6.12 -17.66 11.39
CA GLN A 131 5.64 -18.96 11.88
C GLN A 131 4.16 -19.22 11.53
N GLN A 132 3.31 -18.20 11.56
CA GLN A 132 1.90 -18.32 11.19
C GLN A 132 1.70 -18.40 9.66
N SER A 133 2.70 -18.00 8.88
CA SER A 133 2.60 -17.98 7.42
C SER A 133 2.69 -19.38 6.79
N SER A 134 3.32 -20.35 7.48
CA SER A 134 3.40 -21.75 7.06
C SER A 134 2.16 -22.58 7.39
N GLN A 135 1.26 -22.08 8.25
CA GLN A 135 0.02 -22.77 8.61
C GLN A 135 -1.14 -22.38 7.69
N SER A 136 -1.71 -23.37 6.99
CA SER A 136 -2.74 -23.16 5.96
C SER A 136 -4.05 -22.61 6.53
N GLU A 137 -4.45 -23.04 7.72
CA GLU A 137 -5.69 -22.62 8.40
C GLU A 137 -5.62 -21.18 8.90
N GLU A 138 -4.53 -20.81 9.58
CA GLU A 138 -4.30 -19.43 10.01
C GLU A 138 -4.25 -18.47 8.82
N MET A 139 -3.64 -18.89 7.71
CA MET A 139 -3.65 -18.14 6.45
C MET A 139 -5.08 -17.87 5.94
N GLN A 140 -6.04 -18.78 6.14
CA GLN A 140 -7.45 -18.52 5.81
C GLN A 140 -8.07 -17.44 6.70
N HIS A 141 -7.80 -17.47 8.01
CA HIS A 141 -8.25 -16.42 8.93
C HIS A 141 -7.73 -15.05 8.49
N TYR A 142 -6.43 -14.94 8.18
CA TYR A 142 -5.83 -13.69 7.71
C TYR A 142 -6.38 -13.23 6.35
N ARG A 143 -6.70 -14.12 5.41
CA ARG A 143 -7.39 -13.77 4.15
C ARG A 143 -8.80 -13.23 4.39
N ARG A 144 -9.57 -13.79 5.33
CA ARG A 144 -10.91 -13.28 5.70
C ARG A 144 -10.78 -11.88 6.32
N LYS A 145 -9.83 -11.71 7.25
CA LYS A 145 -9.49 -10.41 7.87
C LYS A 145 -9.10 -9.36 6.83
N GLU A 146 -8.25 -9.70 5.86
CA GLU A 146 -7.84 -8.80 4.76
C GLU A 146 -9.04 -8.32 3.92
N LYS A 147 -10.01 -9.20 3.62
CA LYS A 147 -11.25 -8.82 2.92
C LYS A 147 -12.08 -7.79 3.71
N VAL A 148 -12.30 -8.03 5.01
CA VAL A 148 -13.04 -7.11 5.88
C VAL A 148 -12.35 -5.75 5.99
N ILE A 149 -11.02 -5.76 6.14
CA ILE A 149 -10.21 -4.54 6.13
C ILE A 149 -10.33 -3.81 4.79
N GLY A 150 -10.31 -4.53 3.67
CA GLY A 150 -10.49 -3.97 2.33
C GLY A 150 -11.85 -3.30 2.15
N GLN A 151 -12.93 -3.91 2.66
CA GLN A 151 -14.27 -3.34 2.62
C GLN A 151 -14.40 -2.05 3.43
N GLY A 152 -13.94 -2.04 4.69
CA GLY A 152 -13.93 -0.83 5.52
C GLY A 152 -13.06 0.28 4.93
N LEU A 153 -11.92 -0.08 4.32
CA LEU A 153 -11.04 0.84 3.62
C LEU A 153 -11.68 1.49 2.38
N GLU A 154 -12.50 0.78 1.60
CA GLU A 154 -13.22 1.38 0.47
C GLU A 154 -14.39 2.26 0.95
N ALA A 155 -15.15 1.82 1.98
CA ALA A 155 -16.22 2.63 2.57
C ALA A 155 -15.68 3.97 3.13
N TRP A 156 -14.55 3.93 3.85
CA TRP A 156 -13.89 5.13 4.35
C TRP A 156 -13.43 6.07 3.22
N LYS A 157 -12.87 5.54 2.12
CA LYS A 157 -12.48 6.38 0.96
C LYS A 157 -13.65 7.11 0.33
N ILE A 158 -14.80 6.46 0.23
CA ILE A 158 -16.02 7.06 -0.31
C ILE A 158 -16.42 8.24 0.60
N SER A 159 -16.52 7.99 1.91
CA SER A 159 -16.84 9.02 2.91
C SER A 159 -15.87 10.21 2.91
N VAL A 160 -14.54 9.98 2.77
CA VAL A 160 -13.55 11.07 2.61
C VAL A 160 -13.83 11.92 1.37
N LEU A 161 -14.19 11.31 0.23
CA LEU A 161 -14.46 12.04 -1.01
C LEU A 161 -15.81 12.79 -1.01
N GLU A 162 -16.78 12.30 -0.24
CA GLU A 162 -18.08 12.94 -0.03
C GLU A 162 -17.98 14.11 0.97
N THR A 163 -17.27 13.91 2.07
CA THR A 163 -17.04 14.93 3.12
C THR A 163 -16.12 16.04 2.62
N ARG A 164 -15.05 15.70 1.88
CA ARG A 164 -14.06 16.65 1.36
C ARG A 164 -14.30 16.93 -0.12
N GLN A 165 -15.47 17.49 -0.46
CA GLN A 165 -15.97 17.63 -1.85
C GLN A 165 -14.94 18.22 -2.85
N ASP A 166 -14.13 19.20 -2.44
CA ASP A 166 -13.11 19.81 -3.30
C ASP A 166 -11.96 18.86 -3.69
N TRP A 167 -11.70 17.81 -2.92
CA TRP A 167 -10.55 16.94 -3.13
C TRP A 167 -10.64 16.17 -4.46
N ASN A 168 -11.85 15.87 -4.93
CA ASN A 168 -12.08 15.31 -6.26
C ASN A 168 -11.56 16.22 -7.40
N ARG A 169 -11.53 17.55 -7.21
CA ARG A 169 -11.05 18.53 -8.20
C ARG A 169 -9.53 18.68 -8.21
N LEU A 170 -8.85 18.28 -7.11
CA LEU A 170 -7.39 18.35 -6.95
C LEU A 170 -6.63 17.36 -7.83
N ILE A 171 -7.23 16.25 -8.27
CA ILE A 171 -6.53 15.23 -9.08
C ILE A 171 -7.27 15.01 -10.39
N ARG A 172 -6.57 15.22 -11.49
CA ARG A 172 -7.13 15.17 -12.84
C ARG A 172 -6.42 14.12 -13.68
N THR A 173 -7.14 13.54 -14.63
CA THR A 173 -6.51 12.84 -15.76
C THR A 173 -5.87 13.89 -16.66
N PRO A 174 -4.57 13.77 -17.02
CA PRO A 174 -3.90 14.81 -17.78
C PRO A 174 -4.48 14.94 -19.19
N LEU A 175 -4.53 16.16 -19.71
CA LEU A 175 -5.07 16.47 -21.03
C LEU A 175 -4.36 15.68 -22.13
N LEU A 176 -3.03 15.57 -22.08
CA LEU A 176 -2.24 14.78 -23.03
C LEU A 176 -2.66 13.30 -23.07
N LEU A 177 -3.10 12.71 -21.96
CA LEU A 177 -3.59 11.33 -21.94
C LEU A 177 -4.99 11.21 -22.56
N ARG A 178 -5.86 12.20 -22.34
CA ARG A 178 -7.17 12.26 -23.01
C ARG A 178 -7.00 12.42 -24.52
N LEU A 179 -6.12 13.32 -24.95
CA LEU A 179 -5.81 13.57 -26.35
C LEU A 179 -5.19 12.32 -27.02
N LEU A 180 -4.26 11.64 -26.34
CA LEU A 180 -3.67 10.39 -26.85
C LEU A 180 -4.71 9.27 -27.07
N VAL A 181 -5.68 9.13 -26.17
CA VAL A 181 -6.68 8.03 -26.23
C VAL A 181 -7.90 8.40 -27.08
N MET A 182 -8.35 9.64 -27.07
CA MET A 182 -9.60 10.07 -27.73
C MET A 182 -9.39 10.83 -29.05
N LEU A 183 -8.16 11.25 -29.38
CA LEU A 183 -7.85 11.91 -30.66
C LEU A 183 -6.78 11.16 -31.46
N VAL A 184 -5.60 10.91 -30.88
CA VAL A 184 -4.51 10.22 -31.61
C VAL A 184 -4.92 8.80 -32.01
N PHE A 185 -5.45 8.00 -31.06
CA PHE A 185 -5.81 6.62 -31.37
C PHE A 185 -6.84 6.48 -32.50
N PRO A 186 -8.00 7.16 -32.50
CA PRO A 186 -8.95 7.02 -33.61
C PRO A 186 -8.39 7.52 -34.95
N VAL A 187 -7.52 8.54 -34.95
CA VAL A 187 -6.80 8.94 -36.18
C VAL A 187 -5.89 7.82 -36.69
N LEU A 188 -5.12 7.17 -35.82
CA LEU A 188 -4.29 6.02 -36.20
C LEU A 188 -5.13 4.83 -36.67
N PHE A 189 -6.29 4.60 -36.05
CA PHE A 189 -7.23 3.55 -36.44
C PHE A 189 -7.80 3.79 -37.84
N ILE A 190 -8.34 4.98 -38.12
CA ILE A 190 -8.89 5.35 -39.45
C ILE A 190 -7.81 5.23 -40.53
N LEU A 191 -6.60 5.70 -40.24
CA LEU A 191 -5.45 5.65 -41.13
C LEU A 191 -5.00 4.20 -41.42
N THR A 192 -5.04 3.33 -40.40
CA THR A 192 -4.79 1.89 -40.56
C THR A 192 -5.88 1.24 -41.42
N CYS A 193 -7.16 1.54 -41.17
CA CYS A 193 -8.25 1.06 -42.02
C CYS A 193 -8.06 1.48 -43.49
N ALA A 194 -7.67 2.74 -43.75
CA ALA A 194 -7.41 3.23 -45.10
C ALA A 194 -6.31 2.45 -45.81
N LEU A 195 -5.18 2.18 -45.13
CA LEU A 195 -4.09 1.32 -45.64
C LEU A 195 -4.55 -0.12 -45.91
N CYS A 196 -5.39 -0.69 -45.05
CA CYS A 196 -5.96 -2.02 -45.28
C CYS A 196 -6.86 -2.01 -46.53
N PHE A 197 -7.69 -0.97 -46.72
CA PHE A 197 -8.53 -0.85 -47.91
C PHE A 197 -7.72 -0.68 -49.21
N THR A 198 -6.64 0.11 -49.22
CA THR A 198 -5.78 0.26 -50.41
C THR A 198 -5.04 -1.02 -50.77
N ASN A 199 -4.69 -1.84 -49.78
CA ASN A 199 -3.88 -3.05 -49.98
C ASN A 199 -4.74 -4.31 -50.25
N GLY A 200 -6.06 -4.18 -50.32
CA GLY A 200 -6.97 -5.30 -50.56
C GLY A 200 -7.20 -6.19 -49.33
N ALA A 201 -7.62 -5.59 -48.21
CA ALA A 201 -7.89 -6.28 -46.95
C ALA A 201 -8.67 -7.60 -47.08
N GLY A 202 -8.10 -8.66 -46.51
CA GLY A 202 -8.79 -9.93 -46.31
C GLY A 202 -9.66 -9.95 -45.04
N ILE A 203 -10.20 -11.13 -44.77
CA ILE A 203 -11.06 -11.38 -43.60
C ILE A 203 -10.25 -11.28 -42.28
N GLN A 204 -8.96 -11.61 -42.31
CA GLN A 204 -8.11 -11.65 -41.12
C GLN A 204 -7.83 -10.23 -40.58
N GLU A 205 -7.58 -9.29 -41.48
CA GLU A 205 -7.38 -7.86 -41.22
C GLU A 205 -8.67 -7.24 -40.65
N GLY A 206 -9.82 -7.57 -41.23
CA GLY A 206 -11.13 -7.13 -40.74
C GLY A 206 -11.41 -7.59 -39.30
N ILE A 207 -11.08 -8.84 -38.97
CA ILE A 207 -11.20 -9.37 -37.60
C ILE A 207 -10.24 -8.64 -36.65
N ALA A 208 -8.98 -8.42 -37.06
CA ALA A 208 -7.98 -7.71 -36.25
C ALA A 208 -8.39 -6.25 -35.95
N LEU A 209 -8.95 -5.54 -36.93
CA LEU A 209 -9.51 -4.19 -36.77
C LEU A 209 -10.73 -4.19 -35.84
N ALA A 210 -11.65 -5.14 -35.97
CA ALA A 210 -12.82 -5.26 -35.09
C ALA A 210 -12.42 -5.48 -33.62
N ILE A 211 -11.47 -6.39 -33.35
CA ILE A 211 -10.93 -6.63 -32.00
C ILE A 211 -10.25 -5.36 -31.47
N THR A 212 -9.47 -4.67 -32.30
CA THR A 212 -8.78 -3.42 -31.96
C THR A 212 -9.75 -2.30 -31.59
N LEU A 213 -10.87 -2.18 -32.29
CA LEU A 213 -11.94 -1.22 -31.99
C LEU A 213 -12.59 -1.49 -30.62
N VAL A 214 -12.89 -2.75 -30.31
CA VAL A 214 -13.44 -3.14 -29.00
C VAL A 214 -12.46 -2.82 -27.87
N LEU A 215 -11.16 -3.14 -28.06
CA LEU A 215 -10.11 -2.81 -27.09
C LEU A 215 -9.95 -1.30 -26.88
N TRP A 216 -10.10 -0.50 -27.93
CA TRP A 216 -10.12 0.96 -27.82
C TRP A 216 -11.34 1.49 -27.05
N LEU A 217 -12.55 0.98 -27.30
CA LEU A 217 -13.73 1.36 -26.52
C LEU A 217 -13.57 1.02 -25.03
N VAL A 218 -12.95 -0.12 -24.71
CA VAL A 218 -12.54 -0.48 -23.34
C VAL A 218 -11.48 0.50 -22.81
N ALA A 219 -10.51 0.92 -23.63
CA ALA A 219 -9.50 1.90 -23.26
C ALA A 219 -10.08 3.31 -22.99
N VAL A 220 -11.13 3.73 -23.72
CA VAL A 220 -11.86 4.97 -23.45
C VAL A 220 -12.61 4.88 -22.12
N LYS A 221 -13.45 3.84 -21.93
CA LYS A 221 -14.19 3.63 -20.67
C LYS A 221 -13.26 3.44 -19.46
N ARG A 222 -12.09 2.81 -19.65
CA ARG A 222 -11.08 2.54 -18.62
C ARG A 222 -9.76 3.27 -18.86
N ILE A 223 -9.80 4.56 -19.21
CA ILE A 223 -8.61 5.40 -19.50
C ILE A 223 -7.51 5.39 -18.42
N ARG A 224 -7.89 5.05 -17.18
CA ARG A 224 -6.98 4.92 -16.02
C ARG A 224 -6.17 3.62 -16.02
N VAL A 225 -6.50 2.64 -16.85
CA VAL A 225 -5.82 1.36 -17.03
C VAL A 225 -4.88 1.46 -18.24
N ARG A 226 -3.69 0.86 -18.16
CA ARG A 226 -2.66 0.94 -19.22
C ARG A 226 -2.89 -0.09 -20.33
N TRP A 227 -3.11 -1.35 -19.93
CA TRP A 227 -3.16 -2.50 -20.82
C TRP A 227 -4.15 -2.43 -22.00
N PRO A 228 -5.42 -1.98 -21.88
CA PRO A 228 -6.34 -2.00 -23.02
C PRO A 228 -5.88 -1.09 -24.17
N TYR A 229 -5.26 0.06 -23.87
CA TYR A 229 -4.64 0.90 -24.90
C TYR A 229 -3.41 0.21 -25.51
N GLN A 230 -2.58 -0.44 -24.69
CA GLN A 230 -1.38 -1.14 -25.20
C GLN A 230 -1.76 -2.29 -26.12
N LEU A 231 -2.76 -3.10 -25.76
CA LEU A 231 -3.30 -4.14 -26.63
C LEU A 231 -3.89 -3.56 -27.92
N ALA A 232 -4.69 -2.49 -27.86
CA ALA A 232 -5.26 -1.87 -29.05
C ALA A 232 -4.16 -1.33 -29.99
N SER A 233 -3.09 -0.73 -29.46
CA SER A 233 -1.94 -0.28 -30.25
C SER A 233 -1.12 -1.44 -30.84
N VAL A 234 -1.01 -2.57 -30.14
CA VAL A 234 -0.39 -3.80 -30.67
C VAL A 234 -1.28 -4.42 -31.76
N GLY A 235 -2.60 -4.38 -31.60
CA GLY A 235 -3.56 -4.81 -32.64
C GLY A 235 -3.40 -4.02 -33.94
N LEU A 236 -3.27 -2.69 -33.87
CA LEU A 236 -2.93 -1.86 -35.03
C LEU A 236 -1.60 -2.27 -35.67
N LEU A 237 -0.56 -2.52 -34.86
CA LEU A 237 0.75 -2.92 -35.36
C LEU A 237 0.69 -4.27 -36.09
N VAL A 238 0.00 -5.27 -35.51
CA VAL A 238 -0.24 -6.58 -36.14
C VAL A 238 -1.00 -6.43 -37.45
N THR A 239 -2.06 -5.61 -37.47
CA THR A 239 -2.86 -5.37 -38.68
C THR A 239 -1.99 -4.79 -39.80
N ILE A 240 -1.17 -3.77 -39.52
CA ILE A 240 -0.26 -3.19 -40.52
C ILE A 240 0.76 -4.22 -41.01
N THR A 241 1.35 -5.04 -40.12
CA THR A 241 2.32 -6.06 -40.54
C THR A 241 1.71 -7.16 -41.40
N LEU A 242 0.42 -7.46 -41.24
CA LEU A 242 -0.30 -8.42 -42.10
C LEU A 242 -0.68 -7.80 -43.44
N SER A 243 -1.14 -6.55 -43.45
CA SER A 243 -1.53 -5.83 -44.68
C SER A 243 -0.34 -5.32 -45.52
N ALA A 244 0.89 -5.38 -45.01
CA ALA A 244 2.08 -4.87 -45.68
C ALA A 244 2.74 -5.93 -46.57
N THR A 245 2.30 -6.04 -47.83
CA THR A 245 2.87 -6.94 -48.84
C THR A 245 4.22 -6.48 -49.43
N GLY A 246 4.84 -5.43 -48.86
CA GLY A 246 6.17 -4.94 -49.24
C GLY A 246 6.71 -3.84 -48.32
N GLU A 247 8.04 -3.65 -48.34
CA GLU A 247 8.74 -2.62 -47.57
C GLU A 247 8.58 -1.22 -48.21
N SER A 248 7.41 -0.60 -48.05
CA SER A 248 7.23 0.82 -48.35
C SER A 248 7.76 1.70 -47.22
N ALA A 249 8.34 2.86 -47.56
CA ALA A 249 8.75 3.87 -46.59
C ALA A 249 7.57 4.38 -45.74
N GLU A 250 6.35 4.32 -46.29
CA GLU A 250 5.11 4.69 -45.60
C GLU A 250 4.78 3.70 -44.48
N ASN A 251 4.84 2.39 -44.75
CA ASN A 251 4.61 1.33 -43.75
C ASN A 251 5.58 1.47 -42.57
N SER A 252 6.88 1.72 -42.83
CA SER A 252 7.87 1.92 -41.76
C SER A 252 7.58 3.18 -40.94
N MET A 253 7.12 4.26 -41.57
CA MET A 253 6.71 5.49 -40.88
C MET A 253 5.49 5.27 -39.98
N PHE A 254 4.48 4.51 -40.41
CA PHE A 254 3.30 4.20 -39.60
C PHE A 254 3.63 3.31 -38.39
N ILE A 255 4.45 2.27 -38.59
CA ILE A 255 4.95 1.43 -37.49
C ILE A 255 5.71 2.29 -36.47
N GLY A 256 6.62 3.17 -36.92
CA GLY A 256 7.33 4.10 -36.06
C GLY A 256 6.42 5.05 -35.26
N VAL A 257 5.32 5.52 -35.87
CA VAL A 257 4.31 6.36 -35.20
C VAL A 257 3.52 5.57 -34.14
N ILE A 258 3.16 4.32 -34.39
CA ILE A 258 2.49 3.46 -33.40
C ILE A 258 3.41 3.17 -32.21
N ILE A 259 4.68 2.81 -32.48
CA ILE A 259 5.70 2.58 -31.44
C ILE A 259 5.91 3.86 -30.59
N LEU A 260 5.98 5.03 -31.22
CA LEU A 260 6.07 6.31 -30.52
C LEU A 260 4.83 6.57 -29.64
N SER A 261 3.63 6.20 -30.09
CA SER A 261 2.40 6.32 -29.28
C SER A 261 2.39 5.38 -28.06
N LEU A 262 2.94 4.16 -28.19
CA LEU A 262 3.14 3.21 -27.10
C LEU A 262 4.13 3.73 -26.05
N LEU A 263 5.29 4.23 -26.48
CA LEU A 263 6.30 4.85 -25.61
C LEU A 263 5.73 6.08 -24.88
N LEU A 264 4.97 6.92 -25.58
CA LEU A 264 4.30 8.08 -24.99
C LEU A 264 3.28 7.64 -23.92
N ARG A 265 2.48 6.59 -24.17
CA ARG A 265 1.53 6.02 -23.20
C ARG A 265 2.20 5.50 -21.92
N LEU A 266 3.39 4.90 -22.04
CA LEU A 266 4.19 4.37 -20.93
C LEU A 266 4.65 5.50 -19.99
N ILE A 267 5.18 6.58 -20.57
CA ILE A 267 5.72 7.75 -19.85
C ILE A 267 4.59 8.61 -19.25
N LEU A 268 3.42 8.70 -19.92
CA LEU A 268 2.33 9.55 -19.47
C LEU A 268 1.77 9.11 -18.09
N PRO A 269 1.72 10.03 -17.10
CA PRO A 269 1.17 9.72 -15.79
C PRO A 269 -0.35 9.51 -15.85
N ILE A 270 -0.84 8.45 -15.20
CA ILE A 270 -2.28 8.13 -15.15
C ILE A 270 -3.08 9.21 -14.39
N ARG A 271 -2.46 9.84 -13.39
CA ARG A 271 -3.03 10.90 -12.55
C ARG A 271 -2.01 12.01 -12.34
N VAL A 272 -2.48 13.25 -12.44
CA VAL A 272 -1.71 14.48 -12.23
C VAL A 272 -2.45 15.37 -11.24
N VAL A 273 -1.69 16.09 -10.43
CA VAL A 273 -2.22 17.09 -9.50
C VAL A 273 -2.66 18.31 -10.31
N GLY A 274 -3.87 18.82 -10.05
CA GLY A 274 -4.41 20.01 -10.68
C GLY A 274 -3.59 21.26 -10.37
N SER A 275 -3.81 22.34 -11.13
CA SER A 275 -3.10 23.62 -10.95
C SER A 275 -3.20 24.14 -9.51
N SER A 276 -4.38 24.13 -8.91
CA SER A 276 -4.64 24.63 -7.55
C SER A 276 -3.85 23.96 -6.43
N ALA A 277 -3.36 22.73 -6.63
CA ALA A 277 -2.57 22.00 -5.64
C ALA A 277 -1.15 21.67 -6.14
N ARG A 278 -0.74 22.26 -7.28
CA ARG A 278 0.57 22.03 -7.87
C ARG A 278 1.68 22.49 -6.93
N ASP A 279 1.52 23.66 -6.31
CA ASP A 279 2.55 24.24 -5.45
C ASP A 279 2.67 23.51 -4.12
N TRP A 280 1.55 23.03 -3.55
CA TRP A 280 1.55 22.03 -2.48
C TRP A 280 2.35 20.78 -2.86
N ALA A 281 2.11 20.20 -4.04
CA ALA A 281 2.78 18.99 -4.48
C ALA A 281 4.27 19.16 -4.81
N ILE A 282 4.70 20.39 -5.12
CA ILE A 282 6.11 20.75 -5.29
C ILE A 282 6.77 21.00 -3.93
N SER A 283 6.14 21.76 -3.04
CA SER A 283 6.65 22.08 -1.69
C SER A 283 6.80 20.81 -0.85
N MET A 284 5.78 19.94 -0.83
CA MET A 284 5.84 18.59 -0.25
C MET A 284 6.97 17.72 -0.84
N ARG A 285 7.32 17.90 -2.12
CA ARG A 285 8.44 17.19 -2.76
C ARG A 285 9.79 17.79 -2.34
N ARG A 286 9.90 19.11 -2.18
CA ARG A 286 11.08 19.80 -1.63
C ARG A 286 11.33 19.32 -0.19
N TRP A 287 10.31 19.42 0.66
CA TRP A 287 10.31 18.91 2.04
C TRP A 287 10.79 17.46 2.08
N ARG A 288 10.14 16.55 1.33
CA ARG A 288 10.51 15.13 1.26
C ARG A 288 11.93 14.90 0.72
N ARG A 289 12.51 15.79 -0.09
CA ARG A 289 13.92 15.69 -0.53
C ARG A 289 14.90 16.13 0.56
N ARG A 290 14.54 17.16 1.34
CA ARG A 290 15.34 17.67 2.48
C ARG A 290 15.34 16.66 3.63
N TYR A 291 14.17 16.36 4.21
CA TYR A 291 14.01 15.48 5.37
C TYR A 291 14.36 14.00 5.10
N LYS A 292 14.46 13.56 3.84
CA LYS A 292 15.01 12.24 3.47
C LYS A 292 16.51 12.09 3.76
N LYS A 293 17.20 13.20 4.09
CA LYS A 293 18.58 13.24 4.59
C LYS A 293 18.68 13.30 6.12
N GLY A 294 17.56 13.34 6.86
CA GLY A 294 17.49 13.62 8.30
C GLY A 294 16.75 14.93 8.59
N ILE A 295 16.36 15.16 9.83
CA ILE A 295 15.85 16.46 10.30
C ILE A 295 16.99 17.48 10.24
N PRO A 296 16.77 18.70 9.70
CA PRO A 296 17.78 19.77 9.71
C PRO A 296 18.20 20.17 11.14
N VAL A 297 19.48 20.50 11.35
CA VAL A 297 20.03 20.78 12.69
C VAL A 297 19.39 22.03 13.31
N ASP A 298 19.12 23.04 12.49
CA ASP A 298 18.35 24.24 12.83
C ASP A 298 16.98 23.93 13.42
N ARG A 299 16.31 22.87 12.92
CA ARG A 299 14.97 22.43 13.37
C ARG A 299 15.00 21.53 14.61
N LEU A 300 16.17 21.02 15.02
CA LEU A 300 16.30 20.16 16.21
C LEU A 300 16.27 20.94 17.53
N HIS A 301 16.39 22.27 17.51
CA HIS A 301 16.29 23.12 18.69
C HIS A 301 14.85 23.56 19.03
N GLU A 302 13.85 23.05 18.29
CA GLU A 302 12.45 23.39 18.46
C GLU A 302 11.75 22.55 19.54
N SER A 303 10.53 22.91 19.90
CA SER A 303 9.76 22.16 20.90
C SER A 303 9.54 20.70 20.49
N ALA A 304 9.38 19.83 21.49
CA ALA A 304 9.06 18.41 21.29
C ALA A 304 7.85 18.20 20.36
N GLU A 305 6.83 19.06 20.46
CA GLU A 305 5.65 19.03 19.59
C GLU A 305 5.98 19.35 18.12
N SER A 306 6.95 20.22 17.84
CA SER A 306 7.38 20.53 16.47
C SER A 306 8.10 19.32 15.87
N MET A 307 9.02 18.72 16.63
CA MET A 307 9.70 17.48 16.22
C MET A 307 8.73 16.31 16.05
N GLU A 308 7.74 16.14 16.93
CA GLU A 308 6.66 15.17 16.78
C GLU A 308 5.86 15.43 15.47
N ARG A 309 5.48 16.67 15.20
CA ARG A 309 4.81 17.06 13.94
C ARG A 309 5.66 16.75 12.71
N ILE A 310 6.96 17.02 12.73
CA ILE A 310 7.93 16.66 11.68
C ILE A 310 7.93 15.14 11.44
N LEU A 311 7.97 14.34 12.50
CA LEU A 311 8.00 12.87 12.43
C LEU A 311 6.68 12.28 11.91
N GLN A 312 5.53 12.80 12.35
CA GLN A 312 4.21 12.46 11.81
C GLN A 312 4.14 12.78 10.30
N THR A 313 4.55 13.97 9.89
CA THR A 313 4.60 14.39 8.47
C THR A 313 5.56 13.48 7.67
N ALA A 314 6.70 13.08 8.25
CA ALA A 314 7.64 12.15 7.62
C ALA A 314 7.03 10.75 7.39
N LEU A 315 6.28 10.23 8.36
CA LEU A 315 5.56 8.96 8.24
C LEU A 315 4.47 9.02 7.16
N VAL A 316 3.62 10.05 7.20
CA VAL A 316 2.59 10.32 6.18
C VAL A 316 3.20 10.40 4.79
N LEU A 317 4.35 11.05 4.64
CA LEU A 317 5.07 11.17 3.37
C LEU A 317 5.87 9.92 2.98
N GLY A 318 5.88 8.87 3.81
CA GLY A 318 6.60 7.61 3.56
C GLY A 318 8.09 7.84 3.41
N ILE A 319 8.66 8.55 4.39
CA ILE A 319 10.09 8.65 4.67
C ILE A 319 10.41 8.55 6.18
N GLY A 320 9.44 8.24 7.04
CA GLY A 320 9.54 8.37 8.50
C GLY A 320 10.77 7.66 9.09
N SER A 321 10.89 6.36 8.85
CA SER A 321 12.02 5.59 9.36
C SER A 321 13.37 6.01 8.75
N ARG A 322 13.37 6.50 7.50
CA ARG A 322 14.57 7.00 6.83
C ARG A 322 14.99 8.38 7.34
N CYS A 323 14.03 9.23 7.71
CA CYS A 323 14.25 10.53 8.34
C CYS A 323 14.91 10.30 9.71
N ALA A 324 14.21 9.61 10.62
CA ALA A 324 14.68 9.34 11.98
C ALA A 324 16.05 8.64 12.06
N ARG A 325 16.35 7.71 11.13
CA ARG A 325 17.66 7.03 11.06
C ARG A 325 18.79 7.92 10.50
N LYS A 326 18.48 8.97 9.73
CA LYS A 326 19.48 9.86 9.12
C LYS A 326 19.62 11.21 9.83
N THR A 327 18.71 11.56 10.72
CA THR A 327 18.88 12.63 11.69
C THR A 327 20.12 12.36 12.53
N ASP A 328 20.99 13.35 12.66
CA ASP A 328 21.99 13.38 13.73
C ASP A 328 21.31 13.87 15.01
N TRP A 329 21.25 13.00 16.02
CA TRP A 329 20.61 13.30 17.30
C TRP A 329 21.57 13.90 18.33
N SER A 330 22.86 14.07 17.99
CA SER A 330 23.85 14.70 18.88
C SER A 330 23.53 16.14 19.31
N PRO A 331 22.92 17.03 18.49
CA PRO A 331 22.61 18.40 18.90
C PRO A 331 21.61 18.46 20.07
N LEU A 332 20.77 17.43 20.24
CA LEU A 332 19.78 17.37 21.32
C LEU A 332 20.39 17.14 22.71
N GLN A 333 21.68 16.83 22.83
CA GLN A 333 22.37 16.75 24.13
C GLN A 333 22.34 18.08 24.88
N ASN A 334 22.28 19.20 24.15
CA ASN A 334 22.23 20.57 24.68
C ASN A 334 20.83 21.20 24.52
N HIS A 335 19.78 20.38 24.34
CA HIS A 335 18.42 20.89 24.14
C HIS A 335 17.89 21.61 25.40
N VAL A 336 17.04 22.63 25.24
CA VAL A 336 16.48 23.40 26.38
C VAL A 336 15.69 22.48 27.32
N ASP A 337 14.80 21.67 26.73
CA ASP A 337 14.00 20.66 27.43
C ASP A 337 14.89 19.60 28.13
N PRO A 338 14.80 19.45 29.46
CA PRO A 338 15.59 18.46 30.21
C PRO A 338 15.16 17.01 29.93
N GLU A 339 13.92 16.76 29.51
CA GLU A 339 13.45 15.40 29.21
C GLU A 339 14.02 14.88 27.91
N ILE A 340 14.08 15.73 26.88
CA ILE A 340 14.72 15.39 25.61
C ILE A 340 16.20 15.09 25.84
N ARG A 341 16.89 15.90 26.66
CA ARG A 341 18.27 15.62 27.09
C ARG A 341 18.39 14.26 27.79
N ARG A 342 17.49 13.94 28.72
CA ARG A 342 17.45 12.64 29.41
C ARG A 342 17.26 11.47 28.44
N LEU A 343 16.32 11.58 27.49
CA LEU A 343 16.07 10.56 26.45
C LEU A 343 17.27 10.39 25.49
N VAL A 344 18.03 11.46 25.24
CA VAL A 344 19.25 11.42 24.41
C VAL A 344 20.47 10.90 25.19
N GLN A 345 20.50 11.09 26.51
CA GLN A 345 21.56 10.56 27.39
C GLN A 345 21.35 9.08 27.74
N LEU A 346 20.09 8.63 27.87
CA LEU A 346 19.76 7.20 27.95
C LEU A 346 20.37 6.47 26.76
N LYS A 347 21.32 5.56 27.03
CA LYS A 347 21.95 4.71 26.01
C LYS A 347 20.83 4.06 25.20
N ALA A 348 20.99 3.99 23.87
CA ALA A 348 20.04 3.25 23.03
C ALA A 348 19.95 1.82 23.56
N GLU A 349 18.84 1.49 24.21
CA GLU A 349 18.63 0.18 24.81
C GLU A 349 18.46 -0.88 23.70
N GLN A 350 18.65 -2.14 24.07
CA GLN A 350 18.37 -3.25 23.17
C GLN A 350 16.90 -3.19 22.72
N VAL A 351 16.65 -3.74 21.54
CA VAL A 351 15.39 -3.64 20.76
C VAL A 351 14.16 -4.16 21.53
N ASP A 352 14.35 -4.81 22.68
CA ASP A 352 13.35 -5.56 23.44
C ASP A 352 12.61 -4.76 24.52
N SER A 353 13.08 -3.56 24.89
CA SER A 353 12.37 -2.69 25.84
C SER A 353 11.39 -1.73 25.16
N VAL A 354 10.28 -1.41 25.86
CA VAL A 354 9.49 -0.21 25.57
C VAL A 354 10.26 0.97 26.15
N PRO A 355 10.33 2.14 25.48
CA PRO A 355 10.87 3.34 26.12
C PRO A 355 10.24 3.55 27.48
N VAL A 356 11.09 3.68 28.51
CA VAL A 356 10.70 3.99 29.89
C VAL A 356 9.72 5.15 29.88
N SER A 357 8.63 5.05 30.65
CA SER A 357 7.49 5.96 30.61
C SER A 357 7.91 7.44 30.60
N SER A 358 7.92 8.04 29.41
CA SER A 358 8.33 9.41 29.21
C SER A 358 7.21 10.36 29.59
N THR A 359 7.53 11.38 30.38
CA THR A 359 6.61 12.46 30.74
C THR A 359 6.21 13.34 29.55
N LEU A 360 6.97 13.28 28.44
CA LEU A 360 6.60 13.60 27.05
C LEU A 360 5.40 12.76 26.51
N THR A 361 4.26 12.82 27.17
CA THR A 361 2.97 12.20 26.73
C THR A 361 2.49 12.72 25.38
N HIS A 362 2.87 13.94 25.01
CA HIS A 362 2.48 14.61 23.77
C HIS A 362 3.44 14.36 22.58
N ALA A 363 4.59 13.71 22.79
CA ALA A 363 5.59 13.45 21.74
C ALA A 363 6.08 11.98 21.69
N PRO A 364 5.16 11.00 21.52
CA PRO A 364 5.51 9.58 21.55
C PRO A 364 6.35 9.13 20.34
N LEU A 365 6.19 9.69 19.13
CA LEU A 365 7.03 9.29 18.01
C LEU A 365 8.45 9.80 18.16
N LEU A 366 8.65 10.97 18.79
CA LEU A 366 9.96 11.46 19.18
C LEU A 366 10.63 10.53 20.19
N ALA A 367 9.92 10.14 21.27
CA ALA A 367 10.43 9.17 22.24
C ALA A 367 10.82 7.84 21.58
N LEU A 368 9.99 7.32 20.66
CA LEU A 368 10.30 6.11 19.89
C LEU A 368 11.54 6.28 18.99
N ALA A 369 11.67 7.45 18.34
CA ALA A 369 12.80 7.74 17.44
C ALA A 369 14.13 7.81 18.18
N LEU A 370 14.14 8.40 19.38
CA LEU A 370 15.30 8.51 20.25
C LEU A 370 15.67 7.16 20.87
N HIS A 371 14.68 6.38 21.32
CA HIS A 371 14.88 5.04 21.87
C HIS A 371 15.51 4.09 20.84
N LEU A 372 14.92 4.03 19.63
CA LEU A 372 15.38 3.14 18.55
C LEU A 372 16.45 3.78 17.65
N ARG A 373 17.18 4.79 18.13
CA ARG A 373 18.25 5.44 17.35
C ARG A 373 19.34 4.44 16.96
N GLY A 374 19.77 4.50 15.71
CA GLY A 374 20.72 3.54 15.13
C GLY A 374 20.11 2.21 14.63
N VAL A 375 18.90 1.85 15.05
CA VAL A 375 18.23 0.62 14.60
C VAL A 375 17.83 0.71 13.12
N PHE A 376 17.83 -0.41 12.40
CA PHE A 376 17.32 -0.47 11.03
C PHE A 376 15.80 -0.32 11.02
N ARG A 377 15.31 0.77 10.42
CA ARG A 377 13.89 1.18 10.37
C ARG A 377 13.28 1.42 11.78
N PRO A 378 13.69 2.49 12.50
CA PRO A 378 13.23 2.78 13.88
C PRO A 378 11.72 3.05 14.01
N MET A 379 11.00 3.19 12.89
CA MET A 379 9.55 3.38 12.86
C MET A 379 8.84 2.32 12.02
N LEU A 380 9.40 1.10 11.91
CA LEU A 380 8.85 0.02 11.07
C LEU A 380 7.36 -0.24 11.33
N ALA A 381 6.98 -0.37 12.61
CA ALA A 381 5.59 -0.59 13.03
C ALA A 381 4.64 0.56 12.63
N ALA A 382 5.16 1.78 12.51
CA ALA A 382 4.40 2.95 12.11
C ALA A 382 4.39 3.13 10.57
N GLU A 383 5.48 2.89 9.86
CA GLU A 383 5.56 3.13 8.40
C GLU A 383 4.96 1.99 7.58
N TYR A 384 5.01 0.76 8.09
CA TYR A 384 4.55 -0.45 7.39
C TYR A 384 3.74 -1.42 8.27
N PRO A 385 2.58 -1.02 8.84
CA PRO A 385 1.79 -1.93 9.68
C PRO A 385 1.18 -3.13 8.91
N TYR A 386 1.26 -3.12 7.58
CA TYR A 386 0.41 -3.95 6.69
C TYR A 386 1.14 -4.69 5.57
N GLU A 387 2.42 -4.41 5.31
CA GLU A 387 3.09 -5.02 4.17
C GLU A 387 3.47 -6.46 4.48
N ARG A 388 2.66 -7.39 3.95
CA ARG A 388 2.86 -8.86 3.93
C ARG A 388 4.29 -9.28 3.61
N LEU A 389 5.02 -8.47 2.84
CA LEU A 389 6.43 -8.67 2.51
C LEU A 389 7.39 -8.60 3.70
N ASN A 390 7.13 -7.78 4.73
CA ASN A 390 8.01 -7.69 5.91
C ASN A 390 8.10 -9.00 6.71
N TYR A 391 7.12 -9.90 6.56
CA TYR A 391 7.08 -11.21 7.21
C TYR A 391 7.35 -12.39 6.26
N VAL A 392 7.52 -12.12 4.96
CA VAL A 392 7.81 -13.12 3.91
C VAL A 392 9.25 -13.03 3.40
N THR A 393 9.93 -11.88 3.52
CA THR A 393 11.35 -11.73 3.13
C THR A 393 12.35 -12.39 4.10
N GLY A 394 11.89 -13.35 4.93
CA GLY A 394 12.77 -14.19 5.74
C GLY A 394 13.36 -15.40 5.00
N THR A 395 12.87 -15.72 3.79
CA THR A 395 13.16 -16.98 3.09
C THR A 395 13.86 -16.82 1.73
N LEU A 396 14.28 -15.61 1.34
CA LEU A 396 14.87 -15.31 0.02
C LEU A 396 16.28 -14.69 0.05
N GLU A 397 16.86 -14.42 1.22
CA GLU A 397 18.24 -13.92 1.35
C GLU A 397 19.17 -14.88 2.13
N THR A 398 18.69 -16.09 2.49
CA THR A 398 19.50 -17.14 3.13
C THR A 398 19.48 -18.42 2.30
N GLY A 399 20.20 -18.42 1.18
CA GLY A 399 20.47 -19.64 0.40
C GLY A 399 20.97 -19.39 -1.02
N SER A 400 22.27 -19.62 -1.25
CA SER A 400 22.94 -19.80 -2.56
C SER A 400 22.89 -18.59 -3.53
N SER A 401 23.97 -18.01 -4.06
CA SER A 401 25.36 -18.45 -4.29
C SER A 401 25.56 -19.70 -5.15
N GLY A 402 24.87 -19.77 -6.31
CA GLY A 402 25.15 -20.79 -7.33
C GLY A 402 24.30 -20.71 -8.61
N SER A 403 24.98 -20.59 -9.76
CA SER A 403 24.62 -21.11 -11.10
C SER A 403 23.17 -20.98 -11.67
N SER A 404 23.03 -20.06 -12.64
CA SER A 404 22.51 -20.26 -14.01
C SER A 404 21.30 -21.17 -14.33
N THR A 405 20.40 -20.63 -15.17
CA THR A 405 19.53 -21.31 -16.18
C THR A 405 18.49 -22.32 -15.66
N GLY A 406 17.31 -22.50 -16.28
CA GLY A 406 16.71 -21.88 -17.46
C GLY A 406 15.25 -22.35 -17.63
N TYR A 407 14.50 -21.74 -18.55
CA TYR A 407 13.13 -22.13 -18.88
C TYR A 407 13.11 -23.42 -19.72
N SER A 408 12.30 -24.41 -19.34
CA SER A 408 11.61 -25.32 -20.27
C SER A 408 10.60 -26.18 -19.52
N GLY A 409 9.38 -26.32 -20.05
CA GLY A 409 8.42 -27.33 -19.62
C GLY A 409 8.01 -28.18 -20.81
N SER A 410 7.55 -29.40 -20.57
CA SER A 410 6.79 -30.20 -21.53
C SER A 410 5.95 -31.27 -20.84
N SER A 411 4.86 -31.63 -21.50
CA SER A 411 3.89 -32.67 -21.17
C SER A 411 4.39 -34.10 -21.49
N THR A 412 3.48 -35.08 -21.38
CA THR A 412 3.62 -36.54 -21.58
C THR A 412 4.14 -37.32 -20.35
N GLY A 413 3.65 -38.52 -20.02
CA GLY A 413 2.60 -39.33 -20.66
C GLY A 413 2.15 -40.54 -19.80
N HIS A 414 1.18 -41.28 -20.34
CA HIS A 414 0.44 -42.46 -19.83
C HIS A 414 1.14 -43.52 -18.95
N ASP A 415 0.36 -43.99 -17.96
CA ASP A 415 -0.05 -45.37 -17.61
C ASP A 415 0.89 -46.59 -17.49
N SER A 416 0.43 -47.49 -16.59
CA SER A 416 0.82 -48.90 -16.37
C SER A 416 2.23 -49.15 -15.79
N GLY A 417 2.46 -50.15 -14.92
CA GLY A 417 1.54 -51.11 -14.30
C GLY A 417 2.29 -52.17 -13.47
N HIS A 418 1.54 -53.11 -12.89
CA HIS A 418 1.96 -54.36 -12.22
C HIS A 418 2.47 -54.38 -10.76
N SER A 419 1.89 -55.37 -10.08
CA SER A 419 2.07 -55.91 -8.74
C SER A 419 3.13 -57.01 -8.64
N HIS A 420 3.77 -57.21 -7.48
CA HIS A 420 3.54 -58.38 -6.60
C HIS A 420 4.52 -58.50 -5.40
N HIS A 421 3.95 -58.92 -4.26
CA HIS A 421 4.40 -59.86 -3.20
C HIS A 421 5.90 -60.27 -3.07
N HIS A 422 6.48 -60.46 -1.86
CA HIS A 422 6.05 -61.40 -0.78
C HIS A 422 6.64 -61.11 0.63
N HIS A 423 5.99 -61.73 1.65
CA HIS A 423 6.39 -62.21 3.02
C HIS A 423 7.75 -61.84 3.67
N HIS A 424 7.86 -61.70 5.00
CA HIS A 424 7.68 -62.78 5.99
C HIS A 424 7.52 -62.33 7.47
N HIS A 425 6.79 -63.16 8.26
CA HIS A 425 6.90 -63.45 9.71
C HIS A 425 6.80 -62.31 10.77
N ASP A 426 6.49 -62.58 12.04
CA ASP A 426 5.48 -63.45 12.72
C ASP A 426 5.62 -63.25 14.24
N SER A 427 4.62 -63.69 15.03
CA SER A 427 4.66 -63.83 16.51
C SER A 427 4.64 -62.51 17.33
N SER A 428 3.98 -62.42 18.50
CA SER A 428 3.19 -63.41 19.29
C SER A 428 2.34 -62.75 20.39
N GLY A 429 1.11 -63.27 20.60
CA GLY A 429 0.36 -63.28 21.87
C GLY A 429 -0.28 -61.94 22.36
N GLY A 430 -1.50 -61.91 22.91
CA GLY A 430 -2.54 -62.95 23.01
C GLY A 430 -3.51 -62.72 24.18
N HIS A 431 -4.83 -62.92 23.96
CA HIS A 431 -5.91 -63.10 24.98
C HIS A 431 -6.23 -61.87 25.88
N HIS A 432 -7.42 -61.61 26.45
CA HIS A 432 -8.83 -62.07 26.38
C HIS A 432 -9.71 -60.95 27.08
N HIS A 433 -11.05 -60.85 27.09
CA HIS A 433 -12.20 -61.64 26.61
C HIS A 433 -13.43 -60.70 26.36
N GLY A 434 -14.49 -61.24 25.73
CA GLY A 434 -15.95 -60.97 25.85
C GLY A 434 -16.53 -59.60 26.24
N SER A 435 -17.47 -58.94 25.54
CA SER A 435 -18.72 -59.35 24.84
C SER A 435 -20.02 -59.04 25.61
N ASP A 436 -21.08 -58.73 24.85
CA ASP A 436 -22.51 -58.75 25.21
C ASP A 436 -23.01 -57.59 26.12
N HIS A 437 -23.83 -56.65 25.60
CA HIS A 437 -25.26 -56.71 25.22
C HIS A 437 -26.18 -56.20 26.37
N GLY A 438 -27.19 -55.40 26.02
CA GLY A 438 -28.16 -54.87 26.98
C GLY A 438 -28.87 -53.62 26.46
N ASP A 439 -29.94 -53.81 25.70
CA ASP A 439 -30.82 -52.77 25.14
C ASP A 439 -32.06 -52.56 26.02
N SER A 440 -32.73 -51.41 25.87
CA SER A 440 -34.00 -50.98 26.48
C SER A 440 -34.01 -50.83 28.03
N GLY A 441 -34.86 -50.01 28.65
CA GLY A 441 -35.80 -49.03 28.10
C GLY A 441 -36.58 -48.28 29.21
N ASP A 442 -36.81 -46.99 28.94
CA ASP A 442 -38.07 -46.25 29.13
C ASP A 442 -38.66 -45.90 30.54
N SER A 443 -39.45 -44.82 30.52
CA SER A 443 -40.47 -44.38 31.49
C SER A 443 -40.05 -43.74 32.83
N GLY A 444 -40.75 -42.65 33.21
CA GLY A 444 -40.65 -42.07 34.56
C GLY A 444 -40.76 -40.54 34.65
N GLY A 445 -41.87 -39.95 34.22
CA GLY A 445 -42.15 -38.52 34.49
C GLY A 445 -42.64 -38.29 35.92
N GLY A 446 -42.40 -37.09 36.46
CA GLY A 446 -42.90 -36.64 37.77
C GLY A 446 -42.93 -35.11 37.84
N ASP A 447 -44.10 -34.55 38.12
CA ASP A 447 -44.42 -33.11 38.06
C ASP A 447 -44.69 -32.54 39.49
N SER A 448 -44.99 -31.23 39.59
CA SER A 448 -45.31 -30.41 40.78
C SER A 448 -44.12 -29.91 41.63
N GLY A 449 -44.15 -28.70 42.22
CA GLY A 449 -45.09 -27.57 42.04
C GLY A 449 -45.16 -26.59 43.24
N GLY A 450 -45.03 -25.27 43.01
CA GLY A 450 -45.26 -24.17 43.99
C GLY A 450 -44.17 -23.98 45.07
N GLY A 451 -44.01 -22.83 45.72
CA GLY A 451 -44.65 -21.50 45.59
C GLY A 451 -44.42 -20.63 46.86
N GLY A 452 -44.45 -19.29 46.75
CA GLY A 452 -44.28 -18.32 47.85
C GLY A 452 -42.83 -17.88 48.11
N ASP A 453 -42.49 -16.60 48.36
CA ASP A 453 -43.29 -15.36 48.46
C ASP A 453 -42.63 -14.21 47.66
#